data_AF-A0AAE1AC48-F1
#
_entry.id   AF-A0AAE1AC48-F1
#
_cell.length_a   1.000
_cell.length_b   1.000
_cell.length_c   1.000
_cell.angle_alpha   90.00
_cell.angle_beta   90.00
_cell.angle_gamma   90.00
#
_symmetry.space_group_name_H-M   'P 1'
#
loop_
_entity.id
_entity.type
_entity.pdbx_description
1 polymer ?
#
loop_
_entity_poly.entity_id
_entity_poly.type
_entity_poly.pdbx_seq_one_letter_code
_entity_poly.pdbx_strand_id
1 'polypeptide(L)'
;MAQNGTGPVANGNHGNRGSDQSSSSESDKVSCLQKVSNAITGTLEDAFERLGLSIGHHPIRFILGCVLGCLLCALGLIAFKEVSDPDDLWVPSDSQVLKDQDWIDQYYPSNTRREQIIAESSNILEPAAVRALLSLYESSLSISSSSGVTLSDVCVKAGSNCVVYSILELWSYNSTTISALTKQDIIDEVNTVTTSEMYGNAIDITNYLGSRTTNSSGSIIGAEATVMTWLTHGNESMESITESWESEFIDLGLAGHSDLDTVYVMSGKSWQEESGKAIDSDVSLLSIGYFLVILFVLSVLGKFNLMEQRAWLTLGGFICIGLAILVSIGLSSAFQQGYGPLQSVLPFLLLGIGVDDMFVIMGALNNLKAEEQNLEIPQKIGQVLRHAGVSITVTSFTDFVAFMVGATT
;
A
#
# COMPACT_ATOMS: atom_id res chain seq x y z
N MET A 1 -16.04 0.40 65.80
CA MET A 1 -16.98 1.54 65.79
C MET A 1 -18.24 1.09 65.09
N ALA A 2 -19.35 1.11 65.83
CA ALA A 2 -20.67 0.71 65.38
C ALA A 2 -21.40 1.87 64.70
N GLN A 3 -22.33 1.54 63.78
CA GLN A 3 -23.70 2.07 63.56
C GLN A 3 -24.08 1.82 62.08
N ASN A 4 -25.02 0.94 61.72
CA ASN A 4 -26.49 0.87 61.89
C ASN A 4 -27.30 1.53 60.76
N GLY A 5 -28.30 0.80 60.24
CA GLY A 5 -29.43 1.32 59.44
C GLY A 5 -29.85 0.45 58.25
N THR A 6 -30.41 -0.75 58.47
CA THR A 6 -31.85 -1.10 58.33
C THR A 6 -32.43 -1.13 56.90
N GLY A 7 -32.76 -2.34 56.43
CA GLY A 7 -33.75 -2.61 55.38
C GLY A 7 -34.43 -3.98 55.63
N PRO A 8 -35.77 -4.09 55.65
CA PRO A 8 -36.50 -5.35 55.89
C PRO A 8 -36.62 -6.19 54.60
N VAL A 9 -36.42 -7.53 54.61
CA VAL A 9 -37.37 -8.65 54.91
C VAL A 9 -38.57 -8.65 53.93
N ALA A 10 -38.99 -9.71 53.24
CA ALA A 10 -38.59 -11.11 53.08
C ALA A 10 -39.40 -11.79 51.95
N ASN A 11 -38.96 -12.99 51.60
CA ASN A 11 -39.73 -14.21 51.28
C ASN A 11 -40.48 -14.36 49.96
N GLY A 12 -40.17 -15.49 49.30
CA GLY A 12 -41.11 -16.18 48.42
C GLY A 12 -40.49 -17.36 47.68
N ASN A 13 -40.04 -18.40 48.39
CA ASN A 13 -39.62 -19.66 47.77
C ASN A 13 -40.74 -20.72 47.85
N HIS A 14 -40.90 -21.45 46.74
CA HIS A 14 -41.56 -22.73 46.52
C HIS A 14 -43.04 -22.96 46.86
N GLY A 15 -43.79 -23.35 45.81
CA GLY A 15 -45.07 -24.04 45.91
C GLY A 15 -45.46 -24.65 44.56
N ASN A 16 -44.97 -25.86 44.29
CA ASN A 16 -45.31 -26.68 43.13
C ASN A 16 -46.79 -27.13 43.19
N ARG A 17 -47.56 -26.92 42.11
CA ARG A 17 -48.84 -27.60 41.87
C ARG A 17 -49.15 -27.58 40.36
N GLY A 18 -48.96 -28.72 39.73
CA GLY A 18 -49.53 -29.00 38.42
C GLY A 18 -51.03 -29.28 38.51
N SER A 19 -51.77 -28.83 37.50
CA SER A 19 -53.03 -29.42 37.06
C SER A 19 -53.27 -29.00 35.62
N ASP A 20 -53.36 -30.00 34.76
CA ASP A 20 -53.64 -29.95 33.32
C ASP A 20 -54.76 -29.00 32.91
N GLN A 21 -54.53 -28.25 31.83
CA GLN A 21 -55.59 -27.80 30.91
C GLN A 21 -55.09 -27.81 29.45
N SER A 22 -55.54 -28.84 28.74
CA SER A 22 -56.08 -28.82 27.38
C SER A 22 -55.33 -28.03 26.29
N SER A 23 -54.67 -28.79 25.43
CA SER A 23 -54.71 -28.70 23.96
C SER A 23 -55.42 -27.48 23.36
N SER A 24 -54.63 -26.53 22.86
CA SER A 24 -54.98 -25.78 21.66
C SER A 24 -53.78 -25.82 20.72
N SER A 25 -53.92 -26.66 19.70
CA SER A 25 -53.02 -26.76 18.55
C SER A 25 -53.16 -25.51 17.69
N GLU A 26 -52.35 -24.49 17.95
CA GLU A 26 -52.05 -23.49 16.92
C GLU A 26 -50.89 -24.03 16.08
N SER A 27 -51.22 -24.65 14.95
CA SER A 27 -50.23 -24.92 13.92
C SER A 27 -49.79 -23.58 13.36
N ASP A 28 -48.65 -23.07 13.81
CA ASP A 28 -48.00 -21.93 13.19
C ASP A 28 -47.83 -22.24 11.70
N LYS A 29 -48.56 -21.51 10.85
CA LYS A 29 -48.43 -21.61 9.41
C LYS A 29 -47.04 -21.08 9.04
N VAL A 30 -46.07 -21.99 9.01
CA VAL A 30 -44.70 -21.74 8.55
C VAL A 30 -44.78 -21.04 7.19
N SER A 31 -44.34 -19.77 7.14
CA SER A 31 -44.35 -18.94 5.94
C SER A 31 -43.63 -19.67 4.80
N CYS A 32 -44.04 -19.44 3.55
CA CYS A 32 -43.40 -20.06 2.38
C CYS A 32 -41.87 -19.82 2.36
N LEU A 33 -41.46 -18.60 2.75
CA LEU A 33 -40.05 -18.24 2.91
C LEU A 33 -39.35 -19.04 4.02
N GLN A 34 -40.04 -19.30 5.12
CA GLN A 34 -39.51 -20.10 6.23
C GLN A 34 -39.36 -21.58 5.83
N LYS A 35 -40.27 -22.12 5.00
CA LYS A 35 -40.14 -23.49 4.45
C LYS A 35 -38.96 -23.61 3.50
N VAL A 36 -38.77 -22.61 2.62
CA VAL A 36 -37.64 -22.56 1.69
C VAL A 36 -36.33 -22.41 2.46
N SER A 37 -36.28 -21.50 3.44
CA SER A 37 -35.13 -21.33 4.32
C SER A 37 -34.77 -22.64 5.02
N ASN A 38 -35.71 -23.26 5.73
CA ASN A 38 -35.46 -24.52 6.42
C ASN A 38 -35.02 -25.65 5.48
N ALA A 39 -35.54 -25.69 4.24
CA ALA A 39 -35.10 -26.66 3.23
C ALA A 39 -33.66 -26.41 2.79
N ILE A 40 -33.26 -25.15 2.57
CA ILE A 40 -31.89 -24.78 2.20
C ILE A 40 -30.94 -25.10 3.36
N THR A 41 -31.24 -24.65 4.58
CA THR A 41 -30.40 -24.89 5.75
C THR A 41 -30.26 -26.38 6.02
N GLY A 42 -31.35 -27.15 5.98
CA GLY A 42 -31.31 -28.60 6.18
C GLY A 42 -30.49 -29.33 5.10
N THR A 43 -30.58 -28.89 3.83
CA THR A 43 -29.78 -29.48 2.75
C THR A 43 -28.29 -29.17 2.92
N LEU A 44 -27.94 -27.95 3.32
CA LEU A 44 -26.56 -27.55 3.60
C LEU A 44 -26.01 -28.30 4.81
N GLU A 45 -26.77 -28.41 5.89
CA GLU A 45 -26.42 -29.19 7.08
C GLU A 45 -26.07 -30.64 6.71
N ASP A 46 -26.96 -31.33 5.97
CA ASP A 46 -26.75 -32.71 5.55
C ASP A 46 -25.52 -32.85 4.62
N ALA A 47 -25.29 -31.87 3.75
CA ALA A 47 -24.13 -31.85 2.86
C ALA A 47 -22.81 -31.69 3.63
N PHE A 48 -22.76 -30.75 4.58
CA PHE A 48 -21.59 -30.54 5.44
C PHE A 48 -21.37 -31.70 6.40
N GLU A 49 -22.42 -32.33 6.92
CA GLU A 49 -22.29 -33.54 7.74
C GLU A 49 -21.61 -34.67 6.95
N ARG A 50 -22.06 -34.91 5.72
CA ARG A 50 -21.45 -35.92 4.82
C ARG A 50 -20.00 -35.57 4.46
N LEU A 51 -19.72 -34.30 4.21
CA LEU A 51 -18.36 -33.82 3.94
C LEU A 51 -17.45 -34.05 5.15
N GLY A 52 -17.90 -33.67 6.35
CA GLY A 52 -17.16 -33.83 7.60
C GLY A 52 -16.90 -35.30 7.93
N LEU A 53 -17.89 -36.18 7.71
CA LEU A 53 -17.72 -37.63 7.81
C LEU A 53 -16.63 -38.14 6.87
N SER A 54 -16.63 -37.70 5.61
CA SER A 54 -15.63 -38.13 4.62
C SER A 54 -14.22 -37.65 4.98
N ILE A 55 -14.08 -36.40 5.41
CA ILE A 55 -12.82 -35.81 5.89
C ILE A 55 -12.31 -36.59 7.11
N GLY A 56 -13.20 -36.90 8.06
CA GLY A 56 -12.85 -37.63 9.27
C GLY A 56 -12.33 -39.05 9.02
N HIS A 57 -12.84 -39.74 7.99
CA HIS A 57 -12.34 -41.07 7.61
C HIS A 57 -11.01 -41.02 6.83
N HIS A 58 -10.75 -39.95 6.07
CA HIS A 58 -9.59 -39.87 5.17
C HIS A 58 -8.83 -38.53 5.25
N PRO A 59 -8.41 -38.06 6.43
CA PRO A 59 -7.90 -36.70 6.62
C PRO A 59 -6.68 -36.38 5.76
N ILE A 60 -5.73 -37.32 5.64
CA ILE A 60 -4.48 -37.12 4.88
C ILE A 60 -4.77 -36.90 3.39
N ARG A 61 -5.77 -37.59 2.82
CA ARG A 61 -6.11 -37.44 1.40
C ARG A 61 -6.66 -36.05 1.10
N PHE A 62 -7.50 -35.51 1.99
CA PHE A 62 -8.03 -34.16 1.86
C PHE A 62 -6.94 -33.11 2.03
N ILE A 63 -6.08 -33.24 3.05
CA ILE A 63 -4.97 -32.30 3.26
C ILE A 63 -4.05 -32.26 2.04
N LEU A 64 -3.60 -33.42 1.55
CA LEU A 64 -2.73 -33.48 0.37
C LEU A 64 -3.43 -32.94 -0.88
N GLY A 65 -4.72 -33.22 -1.06
CA GLY A 65 -5.51 -32.69 -2.17
C GLY A 65 -5.60 -31.16 -2.14
N CYS A 66 -5.92 -30.57 -0.98
CA CYS A 66 -6.00 -29.12 -0.81
C CYS A 66 -4.64 -28.45 -1.03
N VAL A 67 -3.58 -28.98 -0.42
CA VAL A 67 -2.22 -28.43 -0.58
C VAL A 67 -1.78 -28.51 -2.04
N LEU A 68 -1.99 -29.65 -2.72
CA LEU A 68 -1.66 -29.80 -4.14
C LEU A 68 -2.46 -28.80 -5.00
N GLY A 69 -3.75 -28.63 -4.73
CA GLY A 69 -4.58 -27.64 -5.42
C GLY A 69 -4.07 -26.21 -5.22
N CYS A 70 -3.66 -25.86 -4.00
CA CYS A 70 -3.08 -24.55 -3.70
C CYS A 70 -1.76 -24.33 -4.46
N LEU A 71 -0.87 -25.33 -4.45
CA LEU A 71 0.40 -25.27 -5.17
C LEU A 71 0.23 -25.19 -6.68
N LEU A 72 -0.79 -25.84 -7.25
CA LEU A 72 -1.11 -25.72 -8.67
C LEU A 72 -1.56 -24.30 -9.03
N CYS A 73 -2.40 -23.67 -8.20
CA CYS A 73 -2.78 -22.27 -8.40
C CYS A 73 -1.59 -21.31 -8.24
N ALA A 74 -0.65 -21.65 -7.35
CA ALA A 74 0.60 -20.91 -7.14
C ALA A 74 1.48 -20.84 -8.39
N LEU A 75 1.35 -21.79 -9.33
CA LEU A 75 2.10 -21.74 -10.60
C LEU A 75 1.82 -20.47 -11.39
N GLY A 76 0.68 -19.81 -11.17
CA GLY A 76 0.38 -18.51 -11.76
C GLY A 76 1.34 -17.39 -11.34
N LEU A 77 2.09 -17.55 -10.24
CA LEU A 77 3.17 -16.64 -9.84
C LEU A 77 4.32 -16.57 -10.87
N ILE A 78 4.39 -17.49 -11.83
CA ILE A 78 5.35 -17.37 -12.94
C ILE A 78 5.09 -16.11 -13.77
N ALA A 79 3.84 -15.64 -13.84
CA ALA A 79 3.45 -14.41 -14.52
C ALA A 79 3.44 -13.18 -13.60
N PHE A 80 4.12 -13.24 -12.45
CA PHE A 80 4.09 -12.18 -11.46
C PHE A 80 4.74 -10.91 -12.01
N LYS A 81 3.99 -9.81 -11.99
CA LYS A 81 4.44 -8.48 -12.38
C LYS A 81 4.14 -7.52 -11.24
N GLU A 82 5.18 -6.89 -10.72
CA GLU A 82 5.04 -5.76 -9.81
C GLU A 82 4.72 -4.50 -10.61
N VAL A 83 3.78 -3.70 -10.12
CA VAL A 83 3.39 -2.42 -10.70
C VAL A 83 3.62 -1.34 -9.65
N SER A 84 4.53 -0.42 -9.98
CA SER A 84 4.93 0.70 -9.14
C SER A 84 4.56 2.06 -9.72
N ASP A 85 4.12 2.09 -10.98
CA ASP A 85 3.72 3.33 -11.65
C ASP A 85 2.46 3.91 -10.98
N PRO A 86 2.50 5.16 -10.50
CA PRO A 86 1.34 5.79 -9.88
C PRO A 86 0.14 5.90 -10.81
N ASP A 87 0.37 6.15 -12.11
CA ASP A 87 -0.73 6.37 -13.06
C ASP A 87 -1.48 5.05 -13.26
N ASP A 88 -0.78 3.93 -13.41
CA ASP A 88 -1.36 2.58 -13.49
C ASP A 88 -2.14 2.19 -12.21
N LEU A 89 -1.67 2.64 -11.03
CA LEU A 89 -2.24 2.24 -9.74
C LEU A 89 -3.44 3.08 -9.31
N TRP A 90 -3.43 4.39 -9.61
CA TRP A 90 -4.36 5.35 -9.02
C TRP A 90 -5.31 5.99 -10.03
N VAL A 91 -5.05 5.85 -11.33
CA VAL A 91 -5.87 6.45 -12.38
C VAL A 91 -6.70 5.36 -13.07
N PRO A 92 -8.05 5.48 -13.09
CA PRO A 92 -8.88 4.51 -13.80
C PRO A 92 -8.51 4.44 -15.28
N SER A 93 -8.37 3.23 -15.84
CA SER A 93 -7.90 3.00 -17.21
C SER A 93 -8.79 3.61 -18.31
N ASP A 94 -10.08 3.87 -18.02
CA ASP A 94 -11.03 4.53 -18.94
C ASP A 94 -11.20 6.04 -18.68
N SER A 95 -10.39 6.60 -17.77
CA SER A 95 -10.48 8.02 -17.42
C SER A 95 -10.16 8.92 -18.60
N GLN A 96 -10.80 10.10 -18.62
CA GLN A 96 -10.49 11.12 -19.63
C GLN A 96 -9.02 11.57 -19.54
N VAL A 97 -8.45 11.58 -18.33
CA VAL A 97 -7.07 11.98 -18.09
C VAL A 97 -6.09 11.07 -18.84
N LEU A 98 -6.26 9.74 -18.77
CA LEU A 98 -5.40 8.82 -19.53
C LEU A 98 -5.61 8.94 -21.04
N LYS A 99 -6.84 9.17 -21.51
CA LYS A 99 -7.09 9.40 -22.94
C LYS A 99 -6.43 10.67 -23.45
N ASP A 100 -6.46 11.73 -22.65
CA ASP A 100 -5.80 13.00 -22.97
C ASP A 100 -4.28 12.83 -22.94
N GLN A 101 -3.74 12.06 -21.99
CA GLN A 101 -2.33 11.70 -21.91
C GLN A 101 -1.89 10.85 -23.11
N ASP A 102 -2.60 9.79 -23.46
CA ASP A 102 -2.35 8.96 -24.65
C ASP A 102 -2.37 9.80 -25.93
N TRP A 103 -3.31 10.76 -26.03
CA TRP A 103 -3.35 11.71 -27.14
C TRP A 103 -2.12 12.63 -27.12
N ILE A 104 -1.74 13.19 -25.97
CA ILE A 104 -0.53 14.01 -25.86
C ILE A 104 0.70 13.18 -26.25
N ASP A 105 0.86 11.96 -25.75
CA ASP A 105 2.02 11.11 -26.03
C ASP A 105 2.07 10.68 -27.50
N GLN A 106 0.92 10.47 -28.14
CA GLN A 106 0.84 10.14 -29.56
C GLN A 106 1.23 11.33 -30.46
N TYR A 107 0.76 12.55 -30.14
CA TYR A 107 0.93 13.72 -31.01
C TYR A 107 2.13 14.61 -30.63
N TYR A 108 2.53 14.57 -29.35
CA TYR A 108 3.59 15.35 -28.73
C TYR A 108 4.46 14.45 -27.82
N PRO A 109 5.09 13.39 -28.37
CA PRO A 109 5.87 12.44 -27.57
C PRO A 109 6.95 13.16 -26.78
N SER A 110 6.83 13.13 -25.45
CA SER A 110 7.74 13.78 -24.51
C SER A 110 8.45 12.71 -23.69
N ASN A 111 9.57 12.21 -24.20
CA ASN A 111 10.41 11.24 -23.48
C ASN A 111 11.37 11.95 -22.51
N THR A 112 10.92 13.01 -21.84
CA THR A 112 11.76 13.82 -20.95
C THR A 112 11.28 13.75 -19.53
N ARG A 113 12.18 13.40 -18.61
CA ARG A 113 11.98 13.53 -17.16
C ARG A 113 12.54 14.88 -16.70
N ARG A 114 12.05 15.33 -15.55
CA ARG A 114 12.45 16.60 -14.94
C ARG A 114 12.94 16.33 -13.54
N GLU A 115 14.14 16.81 -13.28
CA GLU A 115 14.81 16.69 -12.00
C GLU A 115 15.06 18.12 -11.53
N GLN A 116 14.61 18.44 -10.33
CA GLN A 116 14.56 19.81 -9.86
C GLN A 116 15.26 19.95 -8.52
N ILE A 117 16.02 21.03 -8.39
CA ILE A 117 16.48 21.54 -7.11
C ILE A 117 15.89 22.92 -6.92
N ILE A 118 15.21 23.13 -5.79
CA ILE A 118 14.76 24.45 -5.35
C ILE A 118 15.66 24.87 -4.20
N ALA A 119 16.35 25.99 -4.37
CA ALA A 119 17.23 26.56 -3.36
C ALA A 119 16.59 27.80 -2.75
N GLU A 120 16.61 27.88 -1.42
CA GLU A 120 16.17 29.02 -0.64
C GLU A 120 17.39 29.73 -0.01
N SER A 121 17.35 31.05 -0.01
CA SER A 121 18.28 31.91 0.72
C SER A 121 17.60 33.23 1.04
N SER A 122 18.04 33.93 2.09
CA SER A 122 17.62 35.31 2.37
C SER A 122 17.62 36.22 1.13
N ASN A 123 18.57 36.02 0.21
CA ASN A 123 18.50 36.54 -1.15
C ASN A 123 19.38 35.71 -2.09
N ILE A 124 18.76 35.00 -3.03
CA ILE A 124 19.46 34.19 -4.05
C ILE A 124 20.31 35.04 -5.00
N LEU A 125 19.99 36.34 -5.14
CA LEU A 125 20.76 37.25 -6.00
C LEU A 125 22.04 37.79 -5.34
N GLU A 126 22.47 37.20 -4.22
CA GLU A 126 23.78 37.47 -3.62
C GLU A 126 24.90 36.64 -4.29
N PRO A 127 26.12 37.18 -4.46
CA PRO A 127 27.22 36.45 -5.09
C PRO A 127 27.56 35.11 -4.44
N ALA A 128 27.35 34.96 -3.13
CA ALA A 128 27.58 33.70 -2.42
C ALA A 128 26.55 32.63 -2.84
N ALA A 129 25.27 32.99 -2.90
CA ALA A 129 24.20 32.09 -3.32
C ALA A 129 24.36 31.70 -4.80
N VAL A 130 24.69 32.64 -5.70
CA VAL A 130 24.93 32.31 -7.13
C VAL A 130 26.12 31.36 -7.30
N ARG A 131 27.20 31.55 -6.52
CA ARG A 131 28.34 30.60 -6.49
C ARG A 131 27.95 29.23 -5.94
N ALA A 132 27.07 29.17 -4.95
CA ALA A 132 26.54 27.91 -4.42
C ALA A 132 25.73 27.13 -5.48
N LEU A 133 24.88 27.82 -6.24
CA LEU A 133 24.12 27.21 -7.34
C LEU A 133 25.07 26.66 -8.41
N LEU A 134 26.15 27.39 -8.73
CA LEU A 134 27.18 26.89 -9.64
C LEU A 134 27.86 25.64 -9.08
N SER A 135 28.19 25.61 -7.79
CA SER A 135 28.77 24.42 -7.15
C SER A 135 27.83 23.20 -7.22
N LEU A 136 26.52 23.39 -7.01
CA LEU A 136 25.53 22.34 -7.19
C LEU A 136 25.48 21.83 -8.64
N TYR A 137 25.52 22.74 -9.62
CA TYR A 137 25.59 22.39 -11.03
C TYR A 137 26.87 21.60 -11.38
N GLU A 138 28.04 22.09 -10.97
CA GLU A 138 29.31 21.39 -11.19
C GLU A 138 29.34 20.01 -10.50
N SER A 139 28.77 19.91 -9.30
CA SER A 139 28.63 18.63 -8.59
C SER A 139 27.73 17.67 -9.37
N SER A 140 26.62 18.16 -9.95
CA SER A 140 25.72 17.33 -10.76
C SER A 140 26.40 16.75 -12.01
N LEU A 141 27.36 17.47 -12.60
CA LEU A 141 28.17 17.00 -13.73
C LEU A 141 29.18 15.93 -13.29
N SER A 142 29.64 15.98 -12.04
CA SER A 142 30.61 15.04 -11.48
C SER A 142 29.99 13.77 -10.91
N ILE A 143 28.66 13.70 -10.80
CA ILE A 143 27.95 12.49 -10.37
C ILE A 143 28.27 11.34 -11.33
N SER A 144 28.68 10.23 -10.74
CA SER A 144 28.78 8.94 -11.41
C SER A 144 28.00 7.93 -10.57
N SER A 145 26.95 7.37 -11.16
CA SER A 145 26.23 6.23 -10.55
C SER A 145 27.21 5.07 -10.27
N SER A 146 26.82 4.16 -9.38
CA SER A 146 27.51 2.87 -9.17
C SER A 146 27.75 2.08 -10.46
N SER A 147 26.93 2.31 -11.49
CA SER A 147 27.04 1.70 -12.82
C SER A 147 27.91 2.49 -13.81
N GLY A 148 28.51 3.61 -13.38
CA GLY A 148 29.35 4.49 -14.21
C GLY A 148 28.57 5.47 -15.08
N VAL A 149 27.26 5.63 -14.85
CA VAL A 149 26.38 6.53 -15.62
C VAL A 149 26.56 7.96 -15.17
N THR A 150 26.75 8.88 -16.12
CA THR A 150 26.94 10.31 -15.87
C THR A 150 25.76 11.14 -16.41
N LEU A 151 25.66 12.41 -16.01
CA LEU A 151 24.63 13.32 -16.53
C LEU A 151 24.67 13.42 -18.07
N SER A 152 25.85 13.35 -18.69
CA SER A 152 26.00 13.44 -20.15
C SER A 152 25.39 12.24 -20.91
N ASP A 153 25.15 11.13 -20.22
CA ASP A 153 24.57 9.91 -20.81
C ASP A 153 23.04 9.94 -20.76
N VAL A 154 22.46 10.62 -19.76
CA VAL A 154 21.02 10.63 -19.49
C VAL A 154 20.34 11.94 -19.85
N CYS A 155 21.06 13.06 -19.93
CA CYS A 155 20.47 14.36 -20.19
C CYS A 155 19.92 14.53 -21.61
N VAL A 156 18.87 15.33 -21.75
CA VAL A 156 18.44 15.88 -23.04
C VAL A 156 19.47 16.91 -23.50
N LYS A 157 19.92 16.82 -24.75
CA LYS A 157 20.98 17.70 -25.29
C LYS A 157 20.42 18.79 -26.21
N ALA A 158 20.84 20.02 -25.98
CA ALA A 158 20.74 21.13 -26.92
C ALA A 158 22.11 21.37 -27.56
N GLY A 159 22.29 20.84 -28.78
CA GLY A 159 23.62 20.78 -29.41
C GLY A 159 24.52 19.77 -28.69
N SER A 160 25.64 20.24 -28.13
CA SER A 160 26.57 19.42 -27.36
C SER A 160 26.32 19.44 -25.85
N ASN A 161 25.44 20.33 -25.37
CA ASN A 161 25.29 20.63 -23.95
C ASN A 161 24.02 20.00 -23.39
N CYS A 162 24.08 19.52 -22.15
CA CYS A 162 22.89 19.10 -21.41
C CYS A 162 21.99 20.30 -21.14
N VAL A 163 20.67 20.11 -21.30
CA VAL A 163 19.69 21.14 -20.98
C VAL A 163 19.46 21.17 -19.48
N VAL A 164 19.97 22.22 -18.86
CA VAL A 164 19.70 22.60 -17.48
C VAL A 164 19.17 24.02 -17.51
N TYR A 165 18.00 24.23 -16.93
CA TYR A 165 17.39 25.55 -16.80
C TYR A 165 17.67 26.13 -15.43
N SER A 166 18.20 27.35 -15.37
CA SER A 166 18.58 28.03 -14.14
C SER A 166 18.92 29.50 -14.41
N ILE A 167 18.95 30.33 -13.37
CA ILE A 167 19.50 31.69 -13.47
C ILE A 167 20.98 31.72 -13.91
N LEU A 168 21.71 30.61 -13.78
CA LEU A 168 23.09 30.49 -14.25
C LEU A 168 23.22 30.58 -15.78
N GLU A 169 22.13 30.39 -16.52
CA GLU A 169 22.06 30.58 -17.97
C GLU A 169 22.45 32.00 -18.38
N LEU A 170 22.20 33.01 -17.52
CA LEU A 170 22.55 34.41 -17.77
C LEU A 170 24.05 34.60 -18.01
N TRP A 171 24.88 33.72 -17.45
CA TRP A 171 26.34 33.75 -17.59
C TRP A 171 26.89 32.52 -18.30
N SER A 172 26.05 31.79 -19.04
CA SER A 172 26.43 30.56 -19.74
C SER A 172 27.16 29.53 -18.86
N TYR A 173 26.80 29.46 -17.57
CA TYR A 173 27.46 28.61 -16.56
C TYR A 173 28.98 28.79 -16.47
N ASN A 174 29.50 29.97 -16.85
CA ASN A 174 30.94 30.22 -16.86
C ASN A 174 31.46 30.43 -15.43
N SER A 175 32.20 29.45 -14.92
CA SER A 175 32.74 29.45 -13.57
C SER A 175 33.65 30.67 -13.26
N THR A 176 34.41 31.14 -14.24
CA THR A 176 35.29 32.31 -14.06
C THR A 176 34.48 33.61 -13.96
N THR A 177 33.47 33.78 -14.82
CA THR A 177 32.58 34.95 -14.78
C THR A 177 31.79 34.97 -13.47
N ILE A 178 31.13 33.87 -13.13
CA ILE A 178 30.27 33.75 -11.94
C ILE A 178 31.06 34.00 -10.65
N SER A 179 32.30 33.49 -10.58
CA SER A 179 33.16 33.68 -9.40
C SER A 179 33.55 35.14 -9.16
N ALA A 180 33.53 35.98 -10.20
CA ALA A 180 33.90 37.39 -10.13
C ALA A 180 32.71 38.36 -10.01
N LEU A 181 31.47 37.85 -10.04
CA LEU A 181 30.26 38.69 -10.03
C LEU A 181 30.11 39.47 -8.73
N THR A 182 29.75 40.74 -8.86
CA THR A 182 29.22 41.53 -7.76
C THR A 182 27.69 41.45 -7.72
N LYS A 183 27.10 41.84 -6.59
CA LYS A 183 25.64 41.91 -6.45
C LYS A 183 25.00 42.82 -7.51
N GLN A 184 25.66 43.92 -7.86
CA GLN A 184 25.14 44.84 -8.87
C GLN A 184 25.15 44.20 -10.26
N ASP A 185 26.23 43.50 -10.61
CA ASP A 185 26.31 42.78 -11.89
C ASP A 185 25.19 41.73 -12.00
N ILE A 186 24.90 41.02 -10.91
CA ILE A 186 23.80 40.04 -10.86
C ILE A 186 22.44 40.72 -11.09
N ILE A 187 22.17 41.81 -10.37
CA ILE A 187 20.91 42.56 -10.50
C ILE A 187 20.76 43.13 -11.92
N ASP A 188 21.84 43.66 -12.49
CA ASP A 188 21.82 44.24 -13.83
C ASP A 188 21.47 43.15 -14.86
N GLU A 189 22.19 42.02 -14.86
CA GLU A 189 21.96 40.94 -15.83
C GLU A 189 20.58 40.28 -15.71
N VAL A 190 20.07 40.12 -14.47
CA VAL A 190 18.71 39.61 -14.22
C VAL A 190 17.64 40.50 -14.87
N ASN A 191 17.88 41.80 -15.00
CA ASN A 191 16.90 42.74 -15.56
C ASN A 191 17.15 43.08 -17.04
N THR A 192 18.32 42.77 -17.61
CA THR A 192 18.71 43.12 -18.99
C THR A 192 18.68 41.95 -19.96
N VAL A 193 19.11 40.76 -19.53
CA VAL A 193 19.27 39.60 -20.40
C VAL A 193 17.91 38.95 -20.65
N THR A 194 17.62 38.73 -21.93
CA THR A 194 16.35 38.15 -22.39
C THR A 194 16.54 36.92 -23.27
N THR A 195 17.78 36.51 -23.53
CA THR A 195 18.13 35.40 -24.43
C THR A 195 19.28 34.58 -23.88
N SER A 196 19.17 33.25 -23.93
CA SER A 196 20.22 32.31 -23.54
C SER A 196 21.27 32.23 -24.64
N GLU A 197 22.52 32.59 -24.34
CA GLU A 197 23.63 32.37 -25.28
C GLU A 197 23.94 30.87 -25.46
N MET A 198 23.66 30.07 -24.42
CA MET A 198 23.97 28.63 -24.40
C MET A 198 22.99 27.81 -25.23
N TYR A 199 21.70 28.14 -25.18
CA TYR A 199 20.64 27.36 -25.83
C TYR A 199 19.94 28.13 -26.97
N GLY A 200 20.10 29.46 -27.05
CA GLY A 200 19.54 30.30 -28.11
C GLY A 200 18.05 30.64 -27.97
N ASN A 201 17.39 30.23 -26.88
CA ASN A 201 15.99 30.54 -26.58
C ASN A 201 15.84 31.85 -25.78
N ALA A 202 14.64 32.43 -25.81
CA ALA A 202 14.29 33.53 -24.92
C ALA A 202 14.27 33.04 -23.47
N ILE A 203 14.89 33.80 -22.57
CA ILE A 203 14.88 33.57 -21.13
C ILE A 203 13.82 34.48 -20.51
N ASP A 204 12.96 33.89 -19.70
CA ASP A 204 12.12 34.61 -18.77
C ASP A 204 12.56 34.27 -17.33
N ILE A 205 13.41 35.14 -16.78
CA ILE A 205 14.01 34.98 -15.45
C ILE A 205 12.95 34.87 -14.35
N THR A 206 11.74 35.37 -14.61
CA THR A 206 10.64 35.34 -13.66
C THR A 206 10.16 33.91 -13.41
N ASN A 207 10.36 32.98 -14.34
CA ASN A 207 10.04 31.57 -14.16
C ASN A 207 11.04 30.82 -13.27
N TYR A 208 12.24 31.38 -13.08
CA TYR A 208 13.28 30.76 -12.25
C TYR A 208 13.28 31.28 -10.80
N LEU A 209 12.75 32.48 -10.55
CA LEU A 209 12.82 33.15 -9.25
C LEU A 209 11.49 33.12 -8.49
N GLY A 210 11.52 32.63 -7.25
CA GLY A 210 10.43 32.67 -6.27
C GLY A 210 10.55 33.83 -5.28
N SER A 211 9.41 34.27 -4.73
CA SER A 211 9.33 35.37 -3.73
C SER A 211 10.17 36.60 -4.10
N ARG A 212 9.94 37.13 -5.30
CA ARG A 212 10.71 38.25 -5.86
C ARG A 212 10.39 39.55 -5.15
N THR A 213 11.43 40.34 -4.87
CA THR A 213 11.30 41.72 -4.43
C THR A 213 11.68 42.66 -5.58
N THR A 214 10.82 43.65 -5.84
CA THR A 214 11.02 44.63 -6.90
C THR A 214 11.14 46.03 -6.34
N ASN A 215 11.91 46.88 -7.00
CA ASN A 215 11.95 48.31 -6.70
C ASN A 215 10.72 49.05 -7.27
N SER A 216 10.65 50.36 -7.05
CA SER A 216 9.56 51.22 -7.56
C SER A 216 9.50 51.34 -9.09
N SER A 217 10.57 51.01 -9.81
CA SER A 217 10.61 50.96 -11.29
C SER A 217 10.24 49.59 -11.86
N GLY A 218 9.95 48.60 -11.03
CA GLY A 218 9.61 47.24 -11.44
C GLY A 218 10.83 46.34 -11.70
N SER A 219 12.05 46.80 -11.42
CA SER A 219 13.26 45.98 -11.54
C SER A 219 13.39 45.03 -10.35
N ILE A 220 13.78 43.79 -10.61
CA ILE A 220 14.00 42.75 -9.60
C ILE A 220 15.28 43.08 -8.84
N ILE A 221 15.20 43.22 -7.52
CA ILE A 221 16.33 43.54 -6.64
C ILE A 221 16.72 42.41 -5.69
N GLY A 222 15.87 41.39 -5.59
CA GLY A 222 16.10 40.20 -4.78
C GLY A 222 15.06 39.13 -5.02
N ALA A 223 15.35 37.92 -4.57
CA ALA A 223 14.45 36.77 -4.59
C ALA A 223 14.85 35.81 -3.48
N GLU A 224 13.87 35.22 -2.77
CA GLU A 224 14.16 34.30 -1.66
C GLU A 224 14.40 32.87 -2.15
N ALA A 225 13.88 32.49 -3.32
CA ALA A 225 14.03 31.14 -3.86
C ALA A 225 14.38 31.13 -5.35
N THR A 226 15.03 30.08 -5.80
CA THR A 226 15.24 29.78 -7.22
C THR A 226 15.05 28.31 -7.52
N VAL A 227 14.62 27.98 -8.73
CA VAL A 227 14.56 26.61 -9.24
C VAL A 227 15.66 26.37 -10.27
N MET A 228 16.30 25.20 -10.17
CA MET A 228 17.18 24.62 -11.17
C MET A 228 16.49 23.35 -11.69
N THR A 229 16.35 23.21 -13.01
CA THR A 229 15.69 22.05 -13.63
C THR A 229 16.62 21.40 -14.63
N TRP A 230 17.00 20.15 -14.37
CA TRP A 230 17.65 19.29 -15.35
C TRP A 230 16.55 18.63 -16.18
N LEU A 231 16.87 18.32 -17.44
CA LEU A 231 16.05 17.49 -18.30
C LEU A 231 16.81 16.20 -18.62
N THR A 232 16.26 15.04 -18.24
CA THR A 232 16.81 13.73 -18.64
C THR A 232 15.85 12.95 -19.53
N HIS A 233 16.33 11.86 -20.11
CA HIS A 233 15.54 10.96 -20.94
C HIS A 233 14.71 9.99 -20.09
N GLY A 234 13.42 9.86 -20.43
CA GLY A 234 12.45 8.99 -19.76
C GLY A 234 11.85 7.91 -20.65
N ASN A 235 12.49 7.53 -21.74
CA ASN A 235 12.01 6.40 -22.54
C ASN A 235 12.22 5.06 -21.79
N GLU A 236 11.34 4.08 -22.02
CA GLU A 236 11.38 2.76 -21.35
C GLU A 236 12.79 2.11 -21.34
N SER A 237 13.57 2.29 -22.41
CA SER A 237 14.92 1.72 -22.50
C SER A 237 15.97 2.42 -21.64
N MET A 238 15.80 3.71 -21.34
CA MET A 238 16.73 4.47 -20.50
C MET A 238 16.21 4.69 -19.08
N GLU A 239 14.98 4.32 -18.77
CA GLU A 239 14.38 4.58 -17.46
C GLU A 239 15.24 4.04 -16.32
N SER A 240 15.56 2.74 -16.34
CA SER A 240 16.43 2.14 -15.31
C SER A 240 17.83 2.75 -15.23
N ILE A 241 18.38 3.21 -16.36
CA ILE A 241 19.69 3.87 -16.42
C ILE A 241 19.60 5.26 -15.77
N THR A 242 18.55 6.00 -16.08
CA THR A 242 18.27 7.34 -15.57
C THR A 242 17.98 7.30 -14.08
N GLU A 243 17.16 6.36 -13.63
CA GLU A 243 16.88 6.11 -12.21
C GLU A 243 18.14 5.82 -11.38
N SER A 244 19.17 5.24 -11.99
CA SER A 244 20.44 4.97 -11.32
C SER A 244 21.29 6.23 -11.09
N TRP A 245 21.12 7.25 -11.93
CA TRP A 245 21.72 8.58 -11.76
C TRP A 245 20.85 9.46 -10.85
N GLU A 246 19.52 9.35 -10.97
CA GLU A 246 18.55 10.08 -10.15
C GLU A 246 18.75 9.84 -8.65
N SER A 247 19.11 8.63 -8.20
CA SER A 247 19.41 8.38 -6.77
C SER A 247 20.58 9.22 -6.24
N GLU A 248 21.68 9.30 -7.00
CA GLU A 248 22.83 10.11 -6.60
C GLU A 248 22.52 11.62 -6.67
N PHE A 249 21.65 12.02 -7.61
CA PHE A 249 21.16 13.40 -7.71
C PHE A 249 20.30 13.79 -6.50
N ILE A 250 19.45 12.88 -6.01
CA ILE A 250 18.68 13.08 -4.77
C ILE A 250 19.64 13.29 -3.59
N ASP A 251 20.66 12.44 -3.46
CA ASP A 251 21.66 12.55 -2.38
C ASP A 251 22.42 13.87 -2.43
N LEU A 252 22.77 14.37 -3.63
CA LEU A 252 23.38 15.69 -3.83
C LEU A 252 22.47 16.80 -3.30
N GLY A 253 21.17 16.76 -3.63
CA GLY A 253 20.21 17.75 -3.17
C GLY A 253 20.00 17.72 -1.65
N LEU A 254 19.92 16.52 -1.07
CA LEU A 254 19.75 16.32 0.38
C LEU A 254 21.00 16.71 1.20
N ALA A 255 22.20 16.62 0.61
CA ALA A 255 23.42 17.11 1.24
C ALA A 255 23.41 18.64 1.45
N GLY A 256 22.65 19.36 0.62
CA GLY A 256 22.53 20.82 0.68
C GLY A 256 23.84 21.55 0.33
N HIS A 257 23.89 22.85 0.66
CA HIS A 257 25.08 23.68 0.48
C HIS A 257 25.16 24.75 1.59
N SER A 258 26.35 25.03 2.11
CA SER A 258 26.52 25.91 3.28
C SER A 258 26.12 27.37 3.08
N ASP A 259 26.18 27.84 1.83
CA ASP A 259 25.81 29.21 1.43
C ASP A 259 24.32 29.35 1.03
N LEU A 260 23.51 28.29 1.22
CA LEU A 260 22.07 28.25 0.99
C LEU A 260 21.36 27.93 2.32
N ASP A 261 20.19 28.52 2.54
CA ASP A 261 19.44 28.33 3.79
C ASP A 261 18.75 26.96 3.80
N THR A 262 18.13 26.58 2.69
CA THR A 262 17.49 25.26 2.52
C THR A 262 17.52 24.84 1.05
N VAL A 263 17.69 23.54 0.81
CA VAL A 263 17.68 22.95 -0.52
C VAL A 263 16.62 21.85 -0.55
N TYR A 264 15.72 21.94 -1.52
CA TYR A 264 14.71 20.93 -1.81
C TYR A 264 15.06 20.24 -3.12
N VAL A 265 14.88 18.92 -3.17
CA VAL A 265 15.17 18.13 -4.37
C VAL A 265 13.95 17.31 -4.76
N MET A 266 13.72 17.21 -6.05
CA MET A 266 12.68 16.39 -6.65
C MET A 266 13.25 15.70 -7.88
N SER A 267 12.95 14.42 -8.03
CA SER A 267 13.38 13.60 -9.16
C SER A 267 12.25 12.65 -9.54
N GLY A 268 12.25 12.08 -10.75
CA GLY A 268 11.22 11.11 -11.15
C GLY A 268 11.15 9.93 -10.17
N LYS A 269 12.31 9.41 -9.76
CA LYS A 269 12.42 8.30 -8.78
C LYS A 269 12.07 8.66 -7.34
N SER A 270 12.18 9.93 -6.92
CA SER A 270 12.03 10.29 -5.50
C SER A 270 10.63 9.95 -4.96
N TRP A 271 9.59 10.02 -5.80
CA TRP A 271 8.24 9.66 -5.41
C TRP A 271 8.10 8.17 -5.05
N GLN A 272 8.69 7.30 -5.87
CA GLN A 272 8.67 5.86 -5.67
C GLN A 272 9.49 5.46 -4.44
N GLU A 273 10.69 6.03 -4.27
CA GLU A 273 11.53 5.74 -3.10
C GLU A 273 10.88 6.19 -1.79
N GLU A 274 10.34 7.41 -1.72
CA GLU A 274 9.72 7.92 -0.50
C GLU A 274 8.43 7.17 -0.15
N SER A 275 7.62 6.83 -1.15
CA SER A 275 6.42 6.00 -0.95
C SER A 275 6.80 4.59 -0.47
N GLY A 276 7.83 3.97 -1.06
CA GLY A 276 8.33 2.67 -0.65
C GLY A 276 8.89 2.66 0.77
N LYS A 277 9.70 3.66 1.13
CA LYS A 277 10.26 3.82 2.49
C LYS A 277 9.17 3.99 3.54
N ALA A 278 8.11 4.75 3.24
CA ALA A 278 6.98 4.92 4.15
C ALA A 278 6.31 3.56 4.46
N ILE A 279 6.10 2.74 3.44
CA ILE A 279 5.52 1.41 3.59
C ILE A 279 6.46 0.48 4.38
N ASP A 280 7.76 0.45 4.04
CA ASP A 280 8.73 -0.43 4.71
C ASP A 280 8.87 -0.12 6.22
N SER A 281 8.82 1.18 6.58
CA SER A 281 8.76 1.60 7.98
C SER A 281 7.54 1.00 8.71
N ASP A 282 6.39 0.96 8.05
CA ASP A 282 5.13 0.45 8.62
C ASP A 282 5.09 -1.08 8.72
N VAL A 283 5.83 -1.81 7.87
CA VAL A 283 5.95 -3.28 7.94
C VAL A 283 6.43 -3.75 9.32
N SER A 284 7.29 -2.96 9.97
CA SER A 284 7.77 -3.25 11.32
C SER A 284 6.64 -3.21 12.37
N LEU A 285 5.74 -2.23 12.28
CA LEU A 285 4.57 -2.08 13.16
C LEU A 285 3.52 -3.15 12.87
N LEU A 286 3.29 -3.46 11.59
CA LEU A 286 2.41 -4.56 11.18
C LEU A 286 2.87 -5.90 11.75
N SER A 287 4.19 -6.16 11.79
CA SER A 287 4.78 -7.36 12.39
C SER A 287 4.42 -7.54 13.87
N ILE A 288 4.42 -6.43 14.64
CA ILE A 288 3.97 -6.44 16.04
C ILE A 288 2.47 -6.77 16.12
N GLY A 289 1.66 -6.20 15.23
CA GLY A 289 0.23 -6.49 15.13
C GLY A 289 -0.05 -7.98 14.88
N TYR A 290 0.63 -8.57 13.89
CA TYR A 290 0.54 -10.01 13.61
C TYR A 290 0.89 -10.85 14.83
N PHE A 291 1.98 -10.51 15.52
CA PHE A 291 2.40 -11.23 16.72
C PHE A 291 1.34 -11.19 17.83
N LEU A 292 0.73 -10.02 18.07
CA LEU A 292 -0.34 -9.87 19.06
C LEU A 292 -1.59 -10.68 18.69
N VAL A 293 -2.00 -10.68 17.42
CA VAL A 293 -3.12 -11.50 16.95
C VAL A 293 -2.82 -12.98 17.13
N ILE A 294 -1.61 -13.44 16.77
CA ILE A 294 -1.18 -14.82 16.97
C ILE A 294 -1.26 -15.22 18.45
N LEU A 295 -0.75 -14.38 19.36
CA LEU A 295 -0.84 -14.61 20.80
C LEU A 295 -2.30 -14.64 21.29
N PHE A 296 -3.13 -13.73 20.81
CA PHE A 296 -4.55 -13.68 21.14
C PHE A 296 -5.26 -14.96 20.71
N VAL A 297 -5.06 -15.41 19.47
CA VAL A 297 -5.68 -16.64 18.94
C VAL A 297 -5.19 -17.86 19.73
N LEU A 298 -3.90 -17.96 20.04
CA LEU A 298 -3.36 -19.03 20.89
C LEU A 298 -4.00 -19.05 22.28
N SER A 299 -4.23 -17.88 22.86
CA SER A 299 -4.85 -17.73 24.18
C SER A 299 -6.35 -18.02 24.19
N VAL A 300 -7.07 -17.73 23.10
CA VAL A 300 -8.53 -17.94 23.02
C VAL A 300 -8.87 -19.38 22.62
N LEU A 301 -8.12 -19.97 21.68
CA LEU A 301 -8.32 -21.36 21.26
C LEU A 301 -7.76 -22.38 22.25
N GLY A 302 -6.69 -22.01 22.97
CA GLY A 302 -6.06 -22.83 24.00
C GLY A 302 -6.60 -22.54 25.39
N LYS A 303 -6.39 -23.48 26.32
CA LYS A 303 -6.41 -23.18 27.76
C LYS A 303 -4.98 -22.93 28.21
N PHE A 304 -4.80 -22.23 29.33
CA PHE A 304 -3.49 -21.97 29.96
C PHE A 304 -2.89 -23.23 30.64
N ASN A 305 -2.82 -24.33 29.89
CA ASN A 305 -2.24 -25.59 30.33
C ASN A 305 -1.46 -26.22 29.15
N LEU A 306 -0.24 -26.69 29.39
CA LEU A 306 0.69 -27.22 28.38
C LEU A 306 0.09 -28.38 27.55
N MET A 307 -0.83 -29.16 28.13
CA MET A 307 -1.48 -30.29 27.46
C MET A 307 -2.77 -29.93 26.72
N GLU A 308 -3.43 -28.83 27.08
CA GLU A 308 -4.66 -28.36 26.42
C GLU A 308 -4.40 -27.18 25.48
N GLN A 309 -3.13 -26.79 25.30
CA GLN A 309 -2.73 -25.74 24.39
C GLN A 309 -2.82 -26.25 22.94
N ARG A 310 -3.67 -25.61 22.14
CA ARG A 310 -3.96 -26.00 20.74
C ARG A 310 -3.00 -25.33 19.74
N ALA A 311 -1.70 -25.34 20.03
CA ALA A 311 -0.70 -24.64 19.23
C ALA A 311 -0.63 -25.17 17.78
N TRP A 312 -0.64 -26.50 17.59
CA TRP A 312 -0.61 -27.11 16.27
C TRP A 312 -1.86 -26.83 15.43
N LEU A 313 -3.03 -26.77 16.07
CA LEU A 313 -4.27 -26.38 15.40
C LEU A 313 -4.19 -24.92 14.92
N THR A 314 -3.67 -24.05 15.78
CA THR A 314 -3.50 -22.62 15.50
C THR A 314 -2.51 -22.41 14.34
N LEU A 315 -1.37 -23.09 14.38
CA LEU A 315 -0.39 -23.06 13.29
C LEU A 315 -0.98 -23.59 11.98
N GLY A 316 -1.75 -24.69 12.03
CA GLY A 316 -2.44 -25.22 10.86
C GLY A 316 -3.39 -24.21 10.23
N GLY A 317 -4.15 -23.47 11.05
CA GLY A 317 -5.02 -22.39 10.58
C GLY A 317 -4.26 -21.25 9.90
N PHE A 318 -3.15 -20.79 10.47
CA PHE A 318 -2.32 -19.77 9.84
C PHE A 318 -1.68 -20.25 8.53
N ILE A 319 -1.28 -21.51 8.44
CA ILE A 319 -0.82 -22.11 7.17
C ILE A 319 -1.94 -22.09 6.13
N CYS A 320 -3.18 -22.42 6.52
CA CYS A 320 -4.33 -22.34 5.60
C CYS A 320 -4.56 -20.91 5.08
N ILE A 321 -4.46 -19.90 5.95
CA ILE A 321 -4.58 -18.48 5.55
C ILE A 321 -3.44 -18.09 4.59
N GLY A 322 -2.21 -18.49 4.89
CA GLY A 322 -1.06 -18.25 4.01
C GLY A 322 -1.21 -18.92 2.63
N LEU A 323 -1.73 -20.15 2.59
CA LEU A 323 -2.04 -20.85 1.34
C LEU A 323 -3.15 -20.14 0.55
N ALA A 324 -4.18 -19.62 1.23
CA ALA A 324 -5.25 -18.85 0.57
C ALA A 324 -4.74 -17.55 -0.05
N ILE A 325 -3.83 -16.83 0.63
CA ILE A 325 -3.15 -15.64 0.08
C ILE A 325 -2.35 -16.03 -1.17
N LEU A 326 -1.56 -17.09 -1.07
CA LEU A 326 -0.73 -17.57 -2.18
C LEU A 326 -1.55 -18.02 -3.38
N VAL A 327 -2.69 -18.67 -3.18
CA VAL A 327 -3.66 -18.99 -4.25
C VAL A 327 -4.22 -17.72 -4.87
N SER A 328 -4.59 -16.73 -4.05
CA SER A 328 -5.18 -15.48 -4.52
C SER A 328 -4.21 -14.69 -5.40
N ILE A 329 -2.96 -14.53 -4.95
CA ILE A 329 -1.90 -13.87 -5.74
C ILE A 329 -1.57 -14.70 -6.98
N GLY A 330 -1.44 -16.03 -6.85
CA GLY A 330 -1.13 -16.93 -7.96
C GLY A 330 -2.18 -16.86 -9.08
N LEU A 331 -3.47 -16.95 -8.74
CA LEU A 331 -4.55 -16.82 -9.72
C LEU A 331 -4.62 -15.42 -10.33
N SER A 332 -4.48 -14.37 -9.51
CA SER A 332 -4.51 -12.97 -10.01
C SER A 332 -3.37 -12.71 -11.00
N SER A 333 -2.18 -13.20 -10.67
CA SER A 333 -1.00 -13.17 -11.54
C SER A 333 -1.20 -13.98 -12.83
N ALA A 334 -1.87 -15.13 -12.77
CA ALA A 334 -2.23 -15.90 -13.97
C ALA A 334 -3.19 -15.13 -14.91
N PHE A 335 -4.04 -14.25 -14.36
CA PHE A 335 -4.87 -13.31 -15.11
C PHE A 335 -4.15 -12.00 -15.48
N GLN A 336 -2.82 -11.93 -15.30
CA GLN A 336 -1.98 -10.78 -15.62
C GLN A 336 -2.31 -9.50 -14.82
N GLN A 337 -2.88 -9.64 -13.63
CA GLN A 337 -3.10 -8.50 -12.74
C GLN A 337 -1.79 -8.11 -12.04
N GLY A 338 -1.46 -6.81 -12.05
CA GLY A 338 -0.29 -6.27 -11.38
C GLY A 338 -0.35 -6.37 -9.84
N TYR A 339 0.81 -6.58 -9.22
CA TYR A 339 0.97 -6.53 -7.77
C TYR A 339 1.43 -5.14 -7.34
N GLY A 340 0.57 -4.42 -6.60
CA GLY A 340 0.85 -3.06 -6.13
C GLY A 340 1.11 -2.98 -4.63
N PRO A 341 1.61 -1.84 -4.12
CA PRO A 341 2.01 -1.70 -2.71
C PRO A 341 0.88 -1.89 -1.71
N LEU A 342 -0.38 -1.55 -2.06
CA LEU A 342 -1.55 -1.77 -1.20
C LEU A 342 -1.81 -3.24 -0.88
N GLN A 343 -1.37 -4.15 -1.74
CA GLN A 343 -1.56 -5.59 -1.55
C GLN A 343 -0.74 -6.12 -0.35
N SER A 344 0.27 -5.37 0.12
CA SER A 344 1.03 -5.67 1.33
C SER A 344 0.19 -5.66 2.62
N VAL A 345 -0.97 -4.98 2.61
CA VAL A 345 -1.89 -4.90 3.76
C VAL A 345 -2.90 -6.07 3.79
N LEU A 346 -3.13 -6.73 2.65
CA LEU A 346 -4.10 -7.83 2.53
C LEU A 346 -3.90 -8.98 3.53
N PRO A 347 -2.68 -9.44 3.84
CA PRO A 347 -2.50 -10.53 4.79
C PRO A 347 -3.06 -10.23 6.18
N PHE A 348 -3.07 -8.95 6.61
CA PHE A 348 -3.62 -8.55 7.89
C PHE A 348 -5.15 -8.67 7.91
N LEU A 349 -5.80 -8.21 6.85
CA LEU A 349 -7.25 -8.31 6.69
C LEU A 349 -7.69 -9.78 6.60
N LEU A 350 -7.00 -10.58 5.78
CA LEU A 350 -7.32 -12.00 5.57
C LEU A 350 -7.05 -12.85 6.82
N LEU A 351 -6.07 -12.45 7.64
CA LEU A 351 -5.86 -13.07 8.95
C LEU A 351 -7.10 -12.93 9.84
N GLY A 352 -7.70 -11.74 9.88
CA GLY A 352 -8.91 -11.49 10.68
C GLY A 352 -10.09 -12.37 10.27
N ILE A 353 -10.38 -12.44 8.96
CA ILE A 353 -11.46 -13.27 8.41
C ILE A 353 -11.20 -14.75 8.67
N GLY A 354 -10.00 -15.24 8.35
CA GLY A 354 -9.68 -16.67 8.51
C GLY A 354 -9.66 -17.14 9.97
N VAL A 355 -9.30 -16.25 10.91
CA VAL A 355 -9.32 -16.56 12.35
C VAL A 355 -10.76 -16.65 12.89
N ASP A 356 -11.70 -15.87 12.37
CA ASP A 356 -13.11 -15.94 12.77
C ASP A 356 -13.70 -17.33 12.51
N ASP A 357 -13.45 -17.88 11.30
CA ASP A 357 -13.88 -19.23 10.95
C ASP A 357 -13.28 -20.31 11.87
N MET A 358 -12.03 -20.14 12.29
CA MET A 358 -11.41 -21.05 13.27
C MET A 358 -12.18 -21.03 14.59
N PHE A 359 -12.59 -19.84 15.06
CA PHE A 359 -13.39 -19.71 16.28
C PHE A 359 -14.78 -20.31 16.13
N VAL A 360 -15.43 -20.18 14.97
CA VAL A 360 -16.75 -20.78 14.70
C VAL A 360 -16.68 -22.31 14.74
N ILE A 361 -15.71 -22.93 14.05
CA ILE A 361 -15.50 -24.39 14.07
C ILE A 361 -15.24 -24.87 15.50
N MET A 362 -14.40 -24.13 16.23
CA MET A 362 -14.01 -24.47 17.59
C MET A 362 -15.15 -24.28 18.60
N GLY A 363 -15.95 -23.24 18.44
CA GLY A 363 -17.18 -23.02 19.19
C GLY A 363 -18.17 -24.16 18.98
N ALA A 364 -18.38 -24.58 17.74
CA ALA A 364 -19.24 -25.72 17.42
C ALA A 364 -18.73 -27.02 18.05
N LEU A 365 -17.43 -27.29 18.00
CA LEU A 365 -16.83 -28.48 18.64
C LEU A 365 -17.00 -28.48 20.16
N ASN A 366 -16.82 -27.34 20.81
CA ASN A 366 -16.94 -27.23 22.27
C ASN A 366 -18.40 -27.27 22.75
N ASN A 367 -19.35 -26.83 21.91
CA ASN A 367 -20.79 -26.79 22.22
C ASN A 367 -21.55 -28.06 21.81
N LEU A 368 -20.88 -29.08 21.27
CA LEU A 368 -21.51 -30.39 21.03
C LEU A 368 -22.12 -30.94 22.32
N LYS A 369 -23.27 -31.62 22.19
CA LYS A 369 -23.94 -32.25 23.33
C LYS A 369 -23.06 -33.36 23.92
N ALA A 370 -23.25 -33.68 25.20
CA ALA A 370 -22.48 -34.74 25.88
C ALA A 370 -22.57 -36.11 25.14
N GLU A 371 -23.71 -36.40 24.52
CA GLU A 371 -23.90 -37.61 23.70
C GLU A 371 -23.06 -37.56 22.43
N GLU A 372 -23.04 -36.41 21.74
CA GLU A 372 -22.27 -36.17 20.50
C GLU A 372 -20.76 -36.11 20.76
N GLN A 373 -20.34 -35.68 21.95
CA GLN A 373 -18.93 -35.68 22.35
C GLN A 373 -18.34 -37.09 22.51
N ASN A 374 -19.18 -38.10 22.75
CA ASN A 374 -18.75 -39.49 22.87
C ASN A 374 -18.72 -40.26 21.54
N LEU A 375 -19.14 -39.63 20.44
CA LEU A 375 -19.08 -40.22 19.11
C LEU A 375 -17.63 -40.43 18.63
N GLU A 376 -17.45 -41.37 17.70
CA GLU A 376 -16.18 -41.57 17.01
C GLU A 376 -15.74 -40.29 16.28
N ILE A 377 -14.42 -40.10 16.13
CA ILE A 377 -13.85 -38.87 15.55
C ILE A 377 -14.50 -38.48 14.21
N PRO A 378 -14.74 -39.40 13.24
CA PRO A 378 -15.34 -39.02 11.97
C PRO A 378 -16.78 -38.49 12.11
N GLN A 379 -17.58 -39.11 12.99
CA GLN A 379 -18.95 -38.69 13.27
C GLN A 379 -18.99 -37.35 13.99
N LYS A 380 -18.05 -37.15 14.93
CA LYS A 380 -17.88 -35.89 15.64
C LYS A 380 -17.54 -34.75 14.67
N ILE A 381 -16.60 -34.95 13.75
CA ILE A 381 -16.26 -33.95 12.72
C ILE A 381 -17.47 -33.67 11.81
N GLY A 382 -18.25 -34.70 11.46
CA GLY A 382 -19.52 -34.55 10.73
C GLY A 382 -20.49 -33.60 11.44
N GLN A 383 -20.75 -33.83 12.74
CA GLN A 383 -21.64 -32.98 13.53
C GLN A 383 -21.12 -31.55 13.71
N VAL A 384 -19.80 -31.38 13.88
CA VAL A 384 -19.20 -30.03 13.94
C VAL A 384 -19.41 -29.30 12.62
N LEU A 385 -19.11 -29.94 11.50
CA LEU A 385 -19.19 -29.29 10.19
C LEU A 385 -20.64 -29.03 9.78
N ARG A 386 -21.59 -29.88 10.20
CA ARG A 386 -23.03 -29.65 10.04
C ARG A 386 -23.45 -28.28 10.57
N HIS A 387 -23.01 -27.92 11.78
CA HIS A 387 -23.39 -26.65 12.42
C HIS A 387 -22.48 -25.48 12.01
N ALA A 388 -21.17 -25.67 12.01
CA ALA A 388 -20.22 -24.61 11.68
C ALA A 388 -20.22 -24.27 10.18
N GLY A 389 -20.34 -25.26 9.31
CA GLY A 389 -20.22 -25.10 7.85
C GLY A 389 -21.30 -24.20 7.27
N VAL A 390 -22.54 -24.27 7.77
CA VAL A 390 -23.62 -23.37 7.35
C VAL A 390 -23.31 -21.92 7.73
N SER A 391 -22.87 -21.69 8.97
CA SER A 391 -22.51 -20.33 9.45
C SER A 391 -21.36 -19.73 8.63
N ILE A 392 -20.29 -20.52 8.43
CA ILE A 392 -19.09 -20.10 7.67
C ILE A 392 -19.42 -19.82 6.20
N THR A 393 -20.32 -20.62 5.59
CA THR A 393 -20.74 -20.39 4.21
C THR A 393 -21.47 -19.06 4.07
N VAL A 394 -22.32 -18.72 5.05
CA VAL A 394 -23.07 -17.45 5.03
C VAL A 394 -22.10 -16.28 5.18
N THR A 395 -21.18 -16.32 6.14
CA THR A 395 -20.19 -15.24 6.35
C THR A 395 -19.26 -15.09 5.15
N SER A 396 -18.69 -16.18 4.64
CA SER A 396 -17.84 -16.19 3.45
C SER A 396 -18.57 -15.65 2.20
N PHE A 397 -19.84 -16.01 2.02
CA PHE A 397 -20.63 -15.52 0.89
C PHE A 397 -20.92 -14.02 1.03
N THR A 398 -21.22 -13.54 2.23
CA THR A 398 -21.41 -12.10 2.45
C THR A 398 -20.12 -11.31 2.22
N ASP A 399 -18.97 -11.82 2.67
CA ASP A 399 -17.67 -11.19 2.44
C ASP A 399 -17.34 -11.16 0.95
N PHE A 400 -17.54 -12.28 0.25
CA PHE A 400 -17.35 -12.34 -1.20
C PHE A 400 -18.20 -11.30 -1.94
N VAL A 401 -19.49 -11.19 -1.60
CA VAL A 401 -20.37 -10.18 -2.22
C VAL A 401 -19.92 -8.75 -1.86
N ALA A 402 -19.50 -8.51 -0.61
CA ALA A 402 -19.02 -7.19 -0.18
C ALA A 402 -17.75 -6.78 -0.94
N PHE A 403 -16.75 -7.67 -1.06
CA PHE A 403 -15.54 -7.42 -1.83
C PHE A 403 -15.83 -7.29 -3.33
N MET A 404 -16.74 -8.09 -3.87
CA MET A 404 -17.13 -7.99 -5.29
C MET A 404 -17.80 -6.65 -5.60
N VAL A 405 -18.71 -6.18 -4.72
CA VAL A 405 -19.32 -4.84 -4.87
C VAL A 405 -18.25 -3.75 -4.71
N GLY A 406 -17.34 -3.90 -3.74
CA GLY A 406 -16.21 -2.99 -3.55
C GLY A 406 -15.29 -2.92 -4.77
N ALA A 407 -15.09 -4.02 -5.49
CA ALA A 407 -14.27 -4.06 -6.71
C ALA A 407 -14.93 -3.39 -7.93
N THR A 408 -16.25 -3.15 -7.90
CA THR A 408 -16.98 -2.48 -8.99
C THR A 408 -17.09 -0.96 -8.82
N THR A 409 -16.72 -0.44 -7.65
CA THR A 409 -16.74 1.00 -7.33
C THR A 409 -15.32 1.52 -7.39
#